data_AF-A0AAU1E072-F1
#
_entry.id   AF-A0AAU1E072-F1
#
_cell.length_a   1.000
_cell.length_b   1.000
_cell.length_c   1.000
_cell.angle_alpha   90.00
_cell.angle_beta   90.00
_cell.angle_gamma   90.00
#
_symmetry.space_group_name_H-M   'P 1'
#
loop_
_entity.id
_entity.type
_entity.pdbx_description
1 polymer ?
#
loop_
_entity_poly.entity_id
_entity_poly.type
_entity_poly.pdbx_seq_one_letter_code
_entity_poly.pdbx_strand_id
1 'polypeptide(L)' 'MHDAPIYAQLISERGDIPTLVRSEARRLQRDFEWILSWDPSTGGPLPGSAPRVTAGSRRSFAPGPDPADRLDSA' A
#
# COMPACT_ATOMS: atom_id res chain seq x y z
N MET A 1 -10.04 -24.97 19.16
CA MET A 1 -9.86 -23.66 18.51
C MET A 1 -9.96 -23.90 17.03
N HIS A 2 -11.05 -23.47 16.38
CA HIS A 2 -11.12 -23.56 14.93
C HIS A 2 -10.23 -22.44 14.38
N ASP A 3 -9.04 -22.79 13.92
CA ASP A 3 -8.27 -21.93 13.02
C ASP A 3 -9.23 -21.55 11.90
N ALA A 4 -9.66 -20.30 11.89
CA ALA A 4 -10.77 -19.85 11.06
C ALA A 4 -10.38 -20.07 9.59
N PRO A 5 -10.90 -21.13 8.94
CA PRO A 5 -10.27 -21.72 7.74
C PRO A 5 -10.34 -20.76 6.54
N ILE A 6 -11.31 -19.86 6.58
CA ILE A 6 -11.51 -18.79 5.62
C ILE A 6 -10.36 -17.78 5.59
N TYR A 7 -9.73 -17.46 6.73
CA TYR A 7 -8.67 -16.46 6.73
C TYR A 7 -7.41 -16.97 6.05
N ALA A 8 -7.00 -18.21 6.32
CA ALA A 8 -5.83 -18.80 5.66
C ALA A 8 -6.00 -18.84 4.14
N GLN A 9 -7.16 -19.28 3.65
CA GLN A 9 -7.45 -19.32 2.21
C GLN A 9 -7.49 -17.91 1.59
N LEU A 10 -8.17 -16.96 2.22
CA LEU A 10 -8.21 -15.57 1.73
C LEU A 10 -6.80 -14.94 1.69
N ILE A 11 -5.95 -15.25 2.67
CA ILE A 11 -4.56 -14.78 2.70
C ILE A 11 -3.76 -15.39 1.56
N SER A 12 -3.93 -16.68 1.26
CA SER A 12 -3.26 -17.33 0.13
C SER A 12 -3.72 -16.78 -1.22
N GLU A 13 -5.02 -16.51 -1.39
CA GLU A 13 -5.58 -16.04 -2.66
C GLU A 13 -5.39 -14.54 -2.91
N ARG A 14 -5.43 -13.72 -1.84
CA ARG A 14 -5.48 -12.25 -1.93
C ARG A 14 -4.35 -11.54 -1.19
N GLY A 15 -3.50 -12.27 -0.49
CA GLY A 15 -2.49 -11.73 0.42
C GLY A 15 -3.05 -11.41 1.81
N ASP A 16 -2.15 -11.09 2.74
CA ASP A 16 -2.49 -10.80 4.14
C ASP A 16 -3.11 -9.40 4.34
N ILE A 17 -4.29 -9.20 3.73
CA ILE A 17 -5.09 -7.97 3.85
C ILE A 17 -5.36 -7.59 5.32
N PRO A 18 -5.73 -8.52 6.23
CA PRO A 18 -5.95 -8.17 7.63
C PRO A 18 -4.73 -7.54 8.30
N THR A 19 -3.53 -8.07 8.08
CA THR A 19 -2.29 -7.47 8.60
C THR A 19 -2.00 -6.11 7.96
N LEU A 20 -2.21 -5.97 6.65
CA LEU A 20 -2.05 -4.70 5.96
C LEU A 20 -2.97 -3.62 6.54
N VAL A 21 -4.26 -3.91 6.68
CA VAL A 21 -5.24 -2.99 7.28
C VAL A 21 -4.86 -2.64 8.72
N ARG A 22 -4.41 -3.61 9.53
CA ARG A 22 -3.94 -3.35 10.89
C ARG A 22 -2.72 -2.44 10.92
N SER A 23 -1.78 -2.62 9.99
CA SER A 23 -0.59 -1.76 9.89
C SER A 23 -0.95 -0.33 9.50
N GLU A 24 -1.86 -0.14 8.55
CA GLU A 24 -2.31 1.18 8.09
C GLU A 24 -3.14 1.88 9.16
N ALA A 25 -4.04 1.17 9.84
CA ALA A 25 -4.81 1.72 10.96
C ALA A 25 -3.89 2.24 12.07
N ARG A 26 -2.82 1.50 12.42
CA ARG A 26 -1.82 1.95 13.41
C ARG A 26 -1.01 3.14 12.91
N ARG A 27 -0.71 3.20 11.60
CA ARG A 27 -0.02 4.33 10.98
C ARG A 27 -0.89 5.59 11.09
N LEU A 28 -2.15 5.51 10.65
CA LEU A 28 -3.12 6.60 10.73
C LEU A 28 -3.33 7.06 12.18
N GLN A 29 -3.46 6.14 13.13
CA GLN A 29 -3.62 6.50 14.55
C GLN A 29 -2.47 7.39 15.04
N ARG A 30 -1.21 7.07 14.72
CA ARG A 30 -0.06 7.90 15.08
C ARG A 30 -0.05 9.24 14.36
N ASP A 31 -0.40 9.26 13.07
CA ASP A 31 -0.50 10.50 12.30
C ASP A 31 -1.54 11.44 12.95
N PHE A 32 -2.68 10.90 13.38
CA PHE A 32 -3.73 11.63 14.10
C PHE A 32 -3.27 12.14 15.47
N GLU A 33 -2.68 11.29 16.30
CA GLU A 33 -2.14 11.70 17.60
C GLU A 33 -1.11 12.83 17.46
N TRP A 34 -0.24 12.73 16.46
CA TRP A 34 0.73 13.78 16.16
C TRP A 34 0.03 15.08 15.79
N ILE A 35 -0.96 15.05 14.88
CA ILE A 35 -1.71 16.24 14.44
C ILE A 35 -2.40 16.91 15.62
N LEU A 36 -3.01 16.12 16.51
CA LEU A 36 -3.69 16.63 17.69
C LEU A 36 -2.71 17.21 18.72
N SER A 37 -1.49 16.69 18.79
CA SER A 37 -0.43 17.21 19.67
C SER A 37 0.36 18.38 19.09
N TRP A 38 0.19 18.67 17.80
CA TRP A 38 1.01 19.65 17.09
C TRP A 38 0.60 21.08 17.44
N ASP A 39 1.54 21.82 18.03
CA ASP A 39 1.40 23.26 18.26
C ASP A 39 2.11 24.04 17.13
N PRO A 40 1.38 24.77 16.28
CA PRO A 40 1.96 25.57 15.19
C PRO A 40 2.89 26.68 15.69
N SER A 41 2.77 27.11 16.96
CA SER A 41 3.64 28.12 17.58
C SER A 41 5.07 27.62 17.78
N THR A 42 5.28 26.30 17.81
CA THR A 42 6.59 25.67 18.06
C THR A 42 7.44 25.59 16.78
N GLY A 43 6.91 26.00 15.61
CA GLY A 43 7.65 26.05 14.35
C GLY A 43 8.11 24.69 13.80
N GLY A 44 7.56 23.58 14.32
CA GLY A 44 7.93 22.23 13.93
C GLY A 44 7.46 21.85 12.52
N PRO A 45 8.20 20.97 11.80
CA PRO A 45 7.83 20.53 10.46
C PRO A 45 6.50 19.77 10.43
N LEU A 46 5.70 20.03 9.39
CA LEU A 46 4.41 19.38 9.13
C LEU A 46 4.54 17.85 8.90
N PRO A 47 3.55 17.06 9.35
CA PRO A 47 3.57 15.61 9.19
C PRO A 47 3.19 15.28 7.75
N GLY A 48 4.08 14.61 7.02
CA GLY A 48 3.87 14.26 5.61
C GLY A 48 4.94 14.77 4.66
N SER A 49 5.89 15.58 5.14
CA SER A 49 7.10 15.90 4.36
C SER A 49 8.12 14.76 4.33
N ALA A 50 7.92 13.69 5.10
CA ALA A 50 8.76 12.50 4.98
C ALA A 50 8.54 11.88 3.60
N PRO A 51 9.60 11.63 2.81
CA PRO A 51 9.45 11.02 1.50
C PRO A 51 8.74 9.70 1.68
N ARG A 52 7.54 9.57 1.09
CA ARG A 52 6.86 8.30 0.95
C ARG A 52 7.79 7.40 0.16
N VAL A 53 8.60 6.59 0.85
CA VAL A 53 9.32 5.49 0.21
C VAL A 53 8.22 4.58 -0.29
N THR A 54 7.87 4.74 -1.56
CA THR A 54 7.02 3.83 -2.30
C THR A 54 7.82 2.55 -2.47
N ALA A 55 7.97 1.78 -1.39
CA ALA A 55 8.40 0.40 -1.44
C ALA A 55 7.32 -0.35 -2.21
N GLY A 56 7.58 -0.56 -3.50
CA GLY A 56 6.62 -1.09 -4.43
C GLY A 56 6.53 -0.22 -5.67
N SER A 57 7.59 -0.32 -6.48
CA SER A 57 7.50 -0.14 -7.92
C SER A 57 6.19 -0.78 -8.37
N ARG A 58 5.17 0.04 -8.68
CA ARG A 58 4.04 -0.42 -9.49
C ARG A 58 4.71 -1.05 -10.69
N ARG A 59 4.60 -2.37 -10.84
CA ARG A 59 4.87 -3.00 -12.13
C ARG A 59 3.96 -2.25 -13.08
N SER A 60 4.54 -1.31 -13.83
CA SER A 60 3.95 -0.83 -15.06
C SER A 60 3.72 -2.10 -15.85
N PHE A 61 2.48 -2.57 -15.86
CA PHE A 61 2.06 -3.55 -16.83
C PHE A 61 2.28 -2.86 -18.17
N ALA A 62 3.44 -3.10 -18.79
CA ALA A 62 3.62 -2.79 -20.18
C ALA A 62 2.50 -3.54 -20.91
N PRO A 63 1.63 -2.86 -21.67
CA PRO A 63 0.75 -3.57 -22.59
C PRO A 63 1.67 -4.41 -23.47
N GLY A 64 1.49 -5.73 -23.45
CA GLY A 64 2.21 -6.63 -24.35
C GLY A 64 1.93 -6.23 -25.80
N PRO A 65 2.88 -6.43 -26.72
CA PRO A 65 2.69 -6.09 -28.13
C PRO A 65 1.44 -6.78 -28.68
N ASP A 66 0.64 -6.00 -29.40
CA ASP A 66 -0.60 -6.46 -30.01
C ASP A 66 -0.28 -7.57 -31.03
N PRO A 67 -0.99 -8.71 -31.05
CA PRO A 67 -0.77 -9.78 -32.03
C PRO A 67 -0.90 -9.33 -33.49
N ALA A 68 -1.42 -8.13 -33.77
CA ALA A 68 -1.49 -7.52 -35.10
C ALA A 68 -0.11 -7.17 -35.70
N ASP A 69 0.90 -6.86 -34.89
CA ASP A 69 2.24 -6.46 -35.39
C ASP A 69 3.05 -7.64 -35.97
N ARG A 70 2.58 -8.89 -35.79
CA ARG A 70 3.29 -10.09 -36.27
C ARG A 70 3.04 -10.39 -37.76
N LEU A 71 2.05 -9.77 -38.39
CA LEU A 71 1.66 -10.06 -39.78
C LEU A 71 2.44 -9.25 -40.83
N ASP A 72 3.27 -8.28 -40.42
CA ASP A 72 4.05 -7.41 -41.33
C ASP A 72 5.57 -7.66 -41.25
N SER A 73 5.97 -8.93 -41.14
CA SER A 73 7.35 -9.33 -41.40
C SER A 73 7.33 -10.62 -42.20
N ALA A 74 7.11 -10.44 -43.51
CA ALA A 74 7.37 -11.42 -44.56
C ALA A 74 8.71 -11.10 -45.23
#